data_AF-A0A519C2B7-F1
#
_entry.id   AF-A0A519C2B7-F1
#
_cell.length_a   1.000
_cell.length_b   1.000
_cell.length_c   1.000
_cell.angle_alpha   90.00
_cell.angle_beta   90.00
_cell.angle_gamma   90.00
#
_symmetry.space_group_name_H-M   'P 1'
#
loop_
_entity.id
_entity.type
_entity.pdbx_description
1 polymer ?
#
loop_
_entity_poly.entity_id
_entity_poly.type
_entity_poly.pdbx_seq_one_letter_code
_entity_poly.pdbx_strand_id
1 'polypeptide(L)'
;MYSTSSETSTPPPDAGKYIRIGIVALIAIVAFVLVSSQAVTLFMNVEEFADLFITPLYFALISALILSVIALVRVNIVKRHSIFWYSLSTAIGFFNRNQTSAISENITSFHDHKVSVPHFVIWQITKVVLFGAFFANIMFGFAITYAIDGNDLGVENIPTIFSLPFVTPPTDYSYATEKVIPMVPALLVLVPPILAVIGLRLLLFVGVHHVYKVVTYYIQDAAGGKPKWLNYTSTLEAIAGIGIIWSAFNMFFVDNIDYNTKYAIGGTLVIGFALIAFSIFDKIRSRILTHMLKRDVYIRIFTIIAIAVVVGIAISVNTSVADAKKIEYLGPYTAQQIGVNKYLAELDQIEEHIHDPTIKSISPNQIDQYMKDNADVLDVIRVWDWQAAFAKLKPEIGLIPYVNFEDNDILRFDNKLYWTASMAPILPSSVSLENQWYNEHLVYTHVPNGFLTLEA
;
A
#
# COMPACT_ATOMS: atom_id res chain seq x y z
N MET A 1 19.56 -15.89 -87.42
CA MET A 1 19.14 -14.53 -87.02
C MET A 1 19.12 -14.47 -85.52
N TYR A 2 19.99 -13.64 -84.94
CA TYR A 2 20.09 -13.41 -83.50
C TYR A 2 19.00 -12.41 -83.06
N SER A 3 18.34 -12.69 -81.94
CA SER A 3 17.70 -11.64 -81.12
C SER A 3 17.91 -11.99 -79.66
N THR A 4 18.90 -11.34 -79.05
CA THR A 4 19.12 -11.28 -77.60
C THR A 4 18.14 -10.29 -76.99
N SER A 5 17.16 -10.78 -76.21
CA SER A 5 16.38 -9.95 -75.29
C SER A 5 17.08 -9.95 -73.93
N SER A 6 17.81 -8.88 -73.64
CA SER A 6 18.30 -8.57 -72.31
C SER A 6 17.15 -8.06 -71.44
N GLU A 7 16.47 -8.95 -70.72
CA GLU A 7 15.62 -8.55 -69.60
C GLU A 7 16.38 -8.77 -68.28
N THR A 8 16.97 -7.68 -67.80
CA THR A 8 17.48 -7.57 -66.44
C THR A 8 16.28 -7.48 -65.50
N SER A 9 15.73 -8.61 -65.05
CA SER A 9 14.71 -8.63 -64.01
C SER A 9 15.35 -8.30 -62.66
N THR A 10 15.44 -7.02 -62.33
CA THR A 10 15.74 -6.60 -60.96
C THR A 10 14.61 -7.12 -60.06
N PRO A 11 14.92 -7.81 -58.93
CA PRO A 11 13.89 -8.26 -58.02
C PRO A 11 13.11 -7.03 -57.50
N PRO A 12 11.78 -7.14 -57.31
CA PRO A 12 10.97 -6.01 -56.87
C PRO A 12 11.55 -5.42 -55.58
N PRO A 13 11.58 -4.08 -55.43
CA PRO A 13 12.12 -3.44 -54.24
C PRO A 13 11.40 -4.01 -53.01
N ASP A 14 12.20 -4.48 -52.06
CA ASP A 14 11.76 -5.13 -50.83
C ASP A 14 11.01 -4.10 -49.96
N ALA A 15 9.73 -3.86 -50.27
CA ALA A 15 8.86 -2.87 -49.62
C ALA A 15 8.82 -3.09 -48.09
N GLY A 16 9.01 -4.33 -47.64
CA GLY A 16 9.16 -4.68 -46.23
C GLY A 16 10.36 -4.01 -45.55
N LYS A 17 11.47 -3.80 -46.27
CA LYS A 17 12.64 -3.06 -45.75
C LYS A 17 12.32 -1.58 -45.52
N TYR A 18 11.63 -0.94 -46.44
CA TYR A 18 11.24 0.47 -46.32
C TYR A 18 10.19 0.70 -45.23
N ILE A 19 9.23 -0.23 -45.08
CA ILE A 19 8.25 -0.21 -43.99
C ILE A 19 8.93 -0.35 -42.62
N ARG A 20 9.90 -1.27 -42.48
CA ARG A 20 10.66 -1.44 -41.21
C ARG A 20 11.47 -0.20 -40.86
N ILE A 21 12.14 0.40 -41.83
CA ILE A 21 12.89 1.66 -41.64
C ILE A 21 11.93 2.79 -41.25
N GLY A 22 10.78 2.89 -41.91
CA GLY A 22 9.73 3.87 -41.58
C GLY A 22 9.20 3.72 -40.15
N ILE A 23 8.96 2.49 -39.69
CA ILE A 23 8.53 2.22 -38.31
C ILE A 23 9.62 2.61 -37.30
N VAL A 24 10.87 2.25 -37.55
CA VAL A 24 11.99 2.61 -36.67
C VAL A 24 12.18 4.12 -36.60
N ALA A 25 12.09 4.81 -37.74
CA ALA A 25 12.15 6.27 -37.80
C ALA A 25 11.00 6.92 -37.02
N LEU A 26 9.78 6.41 -37.16
CA LEU A 26 8.62 6.88 -36.40
C LEU A 26 8.80 6.69 -34.89
N ILE A 27 9.26 5.51 -34.46
CA ILE A 27 9.55 5.24 -33.03
C ILE A 27 10.62 6.20 -32.50
N ALA A 28 11.68 6.43 -33.26
CA ALA A 28 12.75 7.36 -32.88
C ALA A 28 12.24 8.80 -32.74
N ILE A 29 11.39 9.26 -33.67
CA ILE A 29 10.77 10.59 -33.60
C ILE A 29 9.87 10.71 -32.38
N VAL A 30 8.99 9.72 -32.15
CA VAL A 30 8.09 9.72 -30.98
C VAL A 30 8.88 9.72 -29.68
N ALA A 31 9.91 8.86 -29.57
CA ALA A 31 10.78 8.82 -28.40
C ALA A 31 11.50 10.16 -28.18
N PHE A 32 12.03 10.77 -29.24
CA PHE A 32 12.70 12.07 -29.16
C PHE A 32 11.76 13.16 -28.65
N VAL A 33 10.55 13.26 -29.22
CA VAL A 33 9.54 14.26 -28.80
C VAL A 33 9.16 14.08 -27.33
N LEU A 34 8.91 12.83 -26.90
CA LEU A 34 8.59 12.53 -25.51
C LEU A 34 9.74 12.90 -24.57
N VAL A 35 10.97 12.48 -24.88
CA VAL A 35 12.15 12.77 -24.06
C VAL A 35 12.43 14.26 -24.00
N SER A 36 12.32 14.98 -25.13
CA SER A 36 12.54 16.44 -25.16
C SER A 36 11.50 17.19 -24.33
N SER A 37 10.23 16.79 -24.40
CA SER A 37 9.16 17.42 -23.62
C SER A 37 9.37 17.20 -22.12
N GLN A 38 9.76 15.98 -21.72
CA GLN A 38 10.07 15.68 -20.32
C GLN A 38 11.34 16.40 -19.84
N ALA A 39 12.37 16.52 -20.69
CA ALA A 39 13.59 17.24 -20.36
C ALA A 39 13.35 18.74 -20.13
N VAL A 40 12.50 19.37 -20.96
CA VAL A 40 12.10 20.78 -20.75
C VAL A 40 11.33 20.92 -19.44
N THR A 41 10.38 20.03 -19.17
CA THR A 41 9.60 20.03 -17.91
C THR A 41 10.51 19.87 -16.71
N LEU A 42 11.48 18.94 -16.76
CA LEU A 42 12.49 18.76 -15.72
C LEU A 42 13.28 20.05 -15.51
N PHE A 43 13.82 20.62 -16.60
CA PHE A 43 14.64 21.82 -16.54
C PHE A 43 13.87 23.02 -15.95
N MET A 44 12.64 23.26 -16.41
CA MET A 44 11.80 24.33 -15.88
C MET A 44 11.53 24.16 -14.37
N ASN A 45 11.23 22.94 -13.92
CA ASN A 45 11.01 22.70 -12.49
C ASN A 45 12.29 22.86 -11.65
N VAL A 46 13.44 22.48 -12.19
CA VAL A 46 14.73 22.68 -11.49
C VAL A 46 15.05 24.16 -11.34
N GLU A 47 14.85 24.95 -12.40
CA GLU A 47 15.08 26.40 -12.36
C GLU A 47 14.07 27.12 -11.44
N GLU A 48 12.80 26.74 -11.47
CA GLU A 48 11.74 27.41 -10.70
C GLU A 48 11.74 27.02 -9.21
N PHE A 49 11.97 25.75 -8.89
CA PHE A 49 11.75 25.21 -7.54
C PHE A 49 13.02 24.69 -6.85
N ALA A 50 14.14 24.57 -7.55
CA ALA A 50 15.44 24.14 -7.04
C ALA A 50 15.33 22.99 -6.01
N ASP A 51 15.65 23.22 -4.74
CA ASP A 51 15.67 22.22 -3.68
C ASP A 51 14.30 21.57 -3.42
N LEU A 52 13.21 22.31 -3.60
CA LEU A 52 11.85 21.78 -3.43
C LEU A 52 11.51 20.72 -4.50
N PHE A 53 12.16 20.77 -5.66
CA PHE A 53 12.00 19.78 -6.72
C PHE A 53 13.09 18.70 -6.70
N ILE A 54 14.35 19.09 -6.45
CA ILE A 54 15.50 18.17 -6.45
C ILE A 54 15.43 17.20 -5.26
N THR A 55 15.01 17.64 -4.08
CA THR A 55 15.03 16.79 -2.87
C THR A 55 14.08 15.60 -2.98
N PRO A 56 12.79 15.77 -3.34
CA PRO A 56 11.89 14.63 -3.55
C PRO A 56 12.35 13.73 -4.70
N LEU A 57 12.90 14.31 -5.77
CA LEU A 57 13.45 13.56 -6.91
C LEU A 57 14.64 12.68 -6.48
N TYR A 58 15.55 13.21 -5.67
CA TYR A 58 16.68 12.49 -5.11
C TYR A 58 16.23 11.28 -4.28
N PHE A 59 15.29 11.47 -3.36
CA PHE A 59 14.74 10.36 -2.57
C PHE A 59 13.99 9.34 -3.44
N ALA A 60 13.20 9.79 -4.40
CA ALA A 60 12.51 8.91 -5.35
C ALA A 60 13.51 8.08 -6.18
N LEU A 61 14.64 8.66 -6.61
CA LEU A 61 15.70 7.96 -7.35
C LEU A 61 16.43 6.92 -6.49
N ILE A 62 16.75 7.25 -5.24
CA ILE A 62 17.35 6.30 -4.29
C ILE A 62 16.42 5.11 -4.08
N SER A 63 15.14 5.39 -3.81
CA SER A 63 14.12 4.34 -3.66
C SER A 63 14.03 3.49 -4.91
N ALA A 64 13.88 4.12 -6.08
CA ALA A 64 13.78 3.44 -7.37
C ALA A 64 14.96 2.50 -7.60
N LEU A 65 16.19 2.94 -7.30
CA LEU A 65 17.39 2.14 -7.44
C LEU A 65 17.38 0.94 -6.47
N ILE A 66 17.22 1.18 -5.17
CA ILE A 66 17.33 0.14 -4.14
C ILE A 66 16.23 -0.90 -4.28
N LEU A 67 14.98 -0.45 -4.35
CA LEU A 67 13.80 -1.33 -4.40
C LEU A 67 13.76 -2.14 -5.70
N SER A 68 14.10 -1.54 -6.85
CA SER A 68 14.15 -2.29 -8.12
C SER A 68 15.29 -3.31 -8.16
N VAL A 69 16.45 -3.02 -7.55
CA VAL A 69 17.54 -3.98 -7.40
C VAL A 69 17.07 -5.18 -6.59
N ILE A 70 16.42 -4.95 -5.44
CA ILE A 70 15.88 -6.02 -4.60
C ILE A 70 14.85 -6.86 -5.37
N ALA A 71 13.91 -6.22 -6.05
CA ALA A 71 12.82 -6.88 -6.76
C ALA A 71 13.27 -7.66 -7.99
N LEU A 72 14.11 -7.06 -8.85
CA LEU A 72 14.27 -7.48 -10.25
C LEU A 72 15.62 -8.11 -10.57
N VAL A 73 16.67 -7.78 -9.81
CA VAL A 73 18.02 -8.26 -10.09
C VAL A 73 18.15 -9.71 -9.64
N ARG A 74 18.57 -10.55 -10.58
CA ARG A 74 18.85 -11.97 -10.33
C ARG A 74 20.36 -12.20 -10.29
N VAL A 75 20.83 -12.77 -9.18
CA VAL A 75 22.27 -13.06 -8.95
C VAL A 75 22.69 -14.44 -9.50
N ASN A 76 21.74 -15.29 -9.88
CA ASN A 76 22.04 -16.63 -10.40
C ASN A 76 22.53 -16.62 -11.87
N ILE A 77 23.81 -16.29 -12.03
CA ILE A 77 24.52 -16.23 -13.32
C ILE A 77 24.69 -17.64 -13.94
N VAL A 78 24.73 -18.69 -13.12
CA VAL A 78 24.89 -20.07 -13.60
C VAL A 78 23.68 -20.51 -14.43
N LYS A 79 22.46 -20.24 -13.94
CA LYS A 79 21.23 -20.60 -14.65
C LYS A 79 20.90 -19.62 -15.78
N ARG A 80 21.02 -18.30 -15.53
CA ARG A 80 20.85 -17.20 -16.53
C ARG A 80 19.65 -17.32 -17.47
N HIS A 81 18.56 -17.94 -16.99
CA HIS A 81 17.27 -17.98 -17.68
C HIS A 81 16.58 -16.63 -17.56
N SER A 82 16.05 -16.11 -18.68
CA SER A 82 15.25 -14.89 -18.74
C SER A 82 13.94 -15.17 -19.46
N ILE A 83 12.82 -14.92 -18.78
CA ILE A 83 11.47 -15.10 -19.34
C ILE A 83 11.27 -14.18 -20.54
N PHE A 84 11.75 -12.94 -20.44
CA PHE A 84 11.65 -11.95 -21.52
C PHE A 84 12.39 -12.41 -22.78
N TRP A 85 13.67 -12.77 -22.65
CA TRP A 85 14.48 -13.19 -23.80
C TRP A 85 14.00 -14.52 -24.38
N TYR A 86 13.56 -15.44 -23.53
CA TYR A 86 12.94 -16.67 -24.02
C TYR A 86 11.65 -16.36 -24.81
N SER A 87 10.75 -15.55 -24.25
CA SER A 87 9.47 -15.24 -24.89
C SER A 87 9.68 -14.51 -26.21
N LEU A 88 10.64 -13.57 -26.26
CA LEU A 88 11.03 -12.88 -27.48
C LEU A 88 11.61 -13.86 -28.51
N SER A 89 12.53 -14.73 -28.11
CA SER A 89 13.11 -15.73 -29.03
C SER A 89 12.06 -16.68 -29.58
N THR A 90 11.09 -17.08 -28.76
CA THR A 90 9.98 -17.95 -29.13
C THR A 90 9.03 -17.22 -30.10
N ALA A 91 8.67 -15.97 -29.81
CA ALA A 91 7.82 -15.15 -30.68
C ALA A 91 8.47 -14.92 -32.05
N ILE A 92 9.76 -14.58 -32.10
CA ILE A 92 10.52 -14.44 -33.35
C ILE A 92 10.53 -15.76 -34.13
N GLY A 93 10.74 -16.89 -33.44
CA GLY A 93 10.66 -18.22 -34.04
C GLY A 93 9.29 -18.50 -34.66
N PHE A 94 8.20 -18.08 -34.01
CA PHE A 94 6.84 -18.18 -34.55
C PHE A 94 6.62 -17.34 -35.80
N PHE A 95 7.16 -16.12 -35.87
CA PHE A 95 7.05 -15.27 -37.06
C PHE A 95 7.87 -15.81 -38.24
N ASN A 96 8.98 -16.50 -37.96
CA ASN A 96 9.87 -17.04 -38.98
C ASN A 96 9.56 -18.51 -39.36
N ARG A 97 8.44 -19.08 -38.89
CA ARG A 97 8.13 -20.51 -39.12
C ARG A 97 7.69 -20.79 -40.55
N ASN A 98 8.10 -21.95 -41.08
CA ASN A 98 7.44 -22.57 -42.22
C ASN A 98 6.09 -23.16 -41.77
N GLN A 99 5.05 -23.04 -42.60
CA GLN A 99 3.67 -23.44 -42.25
C GLN A 99 3.50 -24.93 -41.95
N THR A 100 4.49 -25.77 -42.29
CA THR A 100 4.49 -27.23 -42.11
C THR A 100 5.17 -27.74 -40.84
N SER A 101 5.84 -26.89 -40.06
CA SER A 101 6.56 -27.31 -38.84
C SER A 101 5.62 -27.48 -37.64
N ALA A 102 5.83 -28.53 -36.84
CA ALA A 102 5.03 -28.76 -35.64
C ALA A 102 5.30 -27.66 -34.59
N ILE A 103 4.27 -27.24 -33.86
CA ILE A 103 4.36 -26.16 -32.85
C ILE A 103 5.43 -26.46 -31.78
N SER A 104 5.60 -27.74 -31.43
CA SER A 104 6.58 -28.21 -30.45
C SER A 104 8.03 -28.12 -30.91
N GLU A 105 8.32 -28.05 -32.22
CA GLU A 105 9.69 -27.89 -32.73
C GLU A 105 10.21 -26.47 -32.50
N ASN A 106 9.32 -25.47 -32.44
CA ASN A 106 9.68 -24.07 -32.24
C ASN A 106 9.66 -23.63 -30.76
N ILE A 107 8.95 -24.36 -29.88
CA ILE A 107 8.92 -24.11 -28.44
C ILE A 107 9.97 -24.97 -27.74
N THR A 108 11.17 -24.42 -27.59
CA THR A 108 12.26 -25.05 -26.83
C THR A 108 11.97 -25.05 -25.32
N SER A 109 12.64 -25.89 -24.52
CA SER A 109 12.37 -25.91 -23.09
C SER A 109 12.90 -24.62 -22.46
N PHE A 110 12.09 -23.96 -21.63
CA PHE A 110 12.57 -22.79 -20.89
C PHE A 110 13.79 -23.12 -20.01
N HIS A 111 13.89 -24.37 -19.56
CA HIS A 111 15.01 -24.83 -18.75
C HIS A 111 16.35 -24.83 -19.49
N ASP A 112 16.33 -25.01 -20.80
CA ASP A 112 17.55 -25.13 -21.61
C ASP A 112 17.99 -23.77 -22.16
N HIS A 113 17.08 -22.80 -22.18
CA HIS A 113 17.36 -21.45 -22.66
C HIS A 113 18.29 -20.68 -21.72
N LYS A 114 19.49 -20.35 -22.21
CA LYS A 114 20.48 -19.57 -21.47
C LYS A 114 20.93 -18.39 -22.29
N VAL A 115 20.88 -17.20 -21.70
CA VAL A 115 21.46 -15.99 -22.27
C VAL A 115 22.98 -16.03 -22.06
N SER A 116 23.78 -15.35 -22.89
CA SER A 116 25.21 -15.22 -22.63
C SER A 116 25.48 -14.36 -21.39
N VAL A 117 26.64 -14.53 -20.75
CA VAL A 117 26.96 -13.81 -19.49
C VAL A 117 26.93 -12.28 -19.66
N PRO A 118 27.56 -11.68 -20.68
CA PRO A 118 27.52 -10.23 -20.85
C PRO A 118 26.10 -9.71 -21.07
N HIS A 119 25.31 -10.39 -21.90
CA HIS A 119 23.92 -10.02 -22.16
C HIS A 119 23.05 -10.17 -20.91
N PHE A 120 23.31 -11.17 -20.06
CA PHE A 120 22.60 -11.34 -18.80
C PHE A 120 22.87 -10.19 -17.82
N VAL A 121 24.12 -9.74 -17.71
CA VAL A 121 24.53 -8.62 -16.85
C VAL A 121 23.92 -7.32 -17.35
N ILE A 122 24.08 -7.01 -18.65
CA ILE A 122 23.45 -5.84 -19.29
C ILE A 122 21.94 -5.88 -19.02
N TRP A 123 21.29 -7.03 -19.21
CA TRP A 123 19.87 -7.17 -18.95
C TRP A 123 19.48 -6.90 -17.49
N GLN A 124 20.30 -7.26 -16.49
CA GLN A 124 19.99 -6.90 -15.10
C GLN A 124 20.01 -5.39 -14.88
N ILE A 125 21.00 -4.70 -15.47
CA ILE A 125 21.10 -3.23 -15.39
C ILE A 125 19.92 -2.59 -16.13
N THR A 126 19.62 -3.06 -17.34
CA THR A 126 18.51 -2.55 -18.14
C THR A 126 17.17 -2.68 -17.41
N LYS A 127 16.93 -3.76 -16.65
CA LYS A 127 15.71 -3.86 -15.84
C LYS A 127 15.59 -2.76 -14.80
N VAL A 128 16.67 -2.46 -14.09
CA VAL A 128 16.70 -1.40 -13.07
C VAL A 128 16.39 -0.05 -13.73
N VAL A 129 17.00 0.24 -14.87
CA VAL A 129 16.76 1.50 -15.60
C VAL A 129 15.34 1.58 -16.17
N LEU A 130 14.84 0.51 -16.80
CA LEU A 130 13.52 0.50 -17.44
C LEU A 130 12.37 0.48 -16.44
N PHE A 131 12.52 -0.26 -15.33
CA PHE A 131 11.44 -0.49 -14.39
C PHE A 131 11.62 0.25 -13.06
N GLY A 132 12.75 0.94 -12.84
CA GLY A 132 13.05 1.64 -11.59
C GLY A 132 11.99 2.65 -11.20
N ALA A 133 11.39 3.35 -12.17
CA ALA A 133 10.33 4.32 -11.94
C ALA A 133 9.10 3.72 -11.23
N PHE A 134 8.79 2.43 -11.42
CA PHE A 134 7.70 1.75 -10.70
C PHE A 134 7.97 1.54 -9.20
N PHE A 135 9.21 1.77 -8.76
CA PHE A 135 9.65 1.63 -7.37
C PHE A 135 10.03 2.98 -6.73
N ALA A 136 9.69 4.10 -7.38
CA ALA A 136 9.87 5.41 -6.80
C ALA A 136 8.93 5.58 -5.58
N ASN A 137 9.52 5.77 -4.40
CA ASN A 137 8.80 6.04 -3.16
C ASN A 137 9.62 7.05 -2.34
N ILE A 138 9.11 8.26 -2.24
CA ILE A 138 9.80 9.38 -1.59
C ILE A 138 10.04 9.07 -0.10
N MET A 139 9.03 8.55 0.59
CA MET A 139 9.13 8.23 2.03
C MET A 139 10.18 7.17 2.31
N PHE A 140 10.24 6.12 1.50
CA PHE A 140 11.28 5.09 1.62
C PHE A 140 12.68 5.63 1.33
N GLY A 141 12.83 6.42 0.26
CA GLY A 141 14.10 7.03 -0.12
C GLY A 141 14.63 7.98 0.96
N PHE A 142 13.73 8.78 1.54
CA PHE A 142 14.03 9.63 2.69
C PHE A 142 14.47 8.79 3.89
N ALA A 143 13.69 7.79 4.27
CA ALA A 143 13.97 6.92 5.42
C ALA A 143 15.32 6.22 5.32
N ILE A 144 15.64 5.66 4.14
CA ILE A 144 16.93 5.00 3.93
C ILE A 144 18.09 6.00 3.99
N THR A 145 17.94 7.17 3.39
CA THR A 145 18.99 8.21 3.46
C THR A 145 19.20 8.64 4.92
N TYR A 146 18.12 8.91 5.63
CA TYR A 146 18.13 9.27 7.05
C TYR A 146 18.82 8.20 7.91
N ALA A 147 18.57 6.91 7.65
CA ALA A 147 19.23 5.81 8.34
C ALA A 147 20.71 5.64 7.97
N ILE A 148 21.08 5.86 6.70
CA ILE A 148 22.48 5.82 6.24
C ILE A 148 23.31 6.92 6.91
N ASP A 149 22.70 8.08 7.18
CA ASP A 149 23.33 9.19 7.89
C ASP A 149 23.54 8.91 9.40
N GLY A 150 23.16 7.71 9.87
CA GLY A 150 23.39 7.26 11.24
C GLY A 150 22.24 7.55 12.20
N ASN A 151 21.10 8.04 11.72
CA ASN A 151 19.92 8.24 12.55
C ASN A 151 19.16 6.93 12.78
N ASP A 152 18.48 6.84 13.91
CA ASP A 152 17.71 5.66 14.27
C ASP A 152 16.24 5.75 13.80
N LEU A 153 15.76 4.64 13.21
CA LEU A 153 14.37 4.44 12.81
C LEU A 153 13.69 3.33 13.62
N GLY A 154 14.38 2.78 14.62
CA GLY A 154 13.94 1.65 15.44
C GLY A 154 13.97 0.32 14.70
N VAL A 155 14.83 0.17 13.69
CA VAL A 155 14.97 -1.07 12.89
C VAL A 155 15.39 -2.25 13.78
N GLU A 156 16.18 -1.99 14.81
CA GLU A 156 16.61 -2.97 15.81
C GLU A 156 15.46 -3.59 16.62
N ASN A 157 14.33 -2.88 16.73
CA ASN A 157 13.16 -3.34 17.46
C ASN A 157 12.22 -4.20 16.59
N ILE A 158 12.38 -4.21 15.26
CA ILE A 158 11.52 -4.95 14.32
C ILE A 158 11.41 -6.44 14.67
N PRO A 159 12.46 -7.20 15.05
CA PRO A 159 12.33 -8.63 15.37
C PRO A 159 11.31 -8.92 16.47
N THR A 160 11.05 -7.95 17.36
CA THR A 160 10.03 -8.04 18.42
C THR A 160 8.64 -8.30 17.86
N ILE A 161 8.34 -7.84 16.63
CA ILE A 161 7.04 -8.01 15.97
C ILE A 161 6.60 -9.48 15.89
N PHE A 162 7.55 -10.40 15.73
CA PHE A 162 7.27 -11.84 15.62
C PHE A 162 6.81 -12.46 16.93
N SER A 163 7.05 -11.80 18.06
CA SER A 163 6.58 -12.23 19.38
C SER A 163 5.22 -11.66 19.76
N LEU A 164 4.83 -10.50 19.19
CA LEU A 164 3.64 -9.76 19.62
C LEU A 164 2.34 -10.58 19.55
N PRO A 165 2.06 -11.36 18.49
CA PRO A 165 0.82 -12.15 18.43
C PRO A 165 0.73 -13.25 19.51
N PHE A 166 1.86 -13.63 20.11
CA PHE A 166 1.95 -14.77 21.03
C PHE A 166 2.03 -14.38 22.50
N VAL A 167 2.07 -13.09 22.81
CA VAL A 167 2.12 -12.56 24.18
C VAL A 167 0.85 -11.76 24.44
N THR A 168 0.25 -11.96 25.62
CA THR A 168 -0.81 -11.08 26.10
C THR A 168 -0.14 -9.88 26.78
N PRO A 169 -0.35 -8.65 26.28
CA PRO A 169 0.27 -7.47 26.88
C PRO A 169 -0.33 -7.16 28.27
N PRO A 170 0.33 -6.32 29.08
CA PRO A 170 -0.27 -5.77 30.29
C PRO A 170 -1.45 -4.84 29.97
N THR A 171 -2.20 -4.45 31.01
CA THR A 171 -3.34 -3.52 30.91
C THR A 171 -2.95 -2.04 30.94
N ASP A 172 -1.65 -1.73 31.08
CA ASP A 172 -1.10 -0.38 30.95
C ASP A 172 -0.49 -0.16 29.57
N TYR A 173 -0.09 1.06 29.21
CA TYR A 173 0.53 1.36 27.91
C TYR A 173 2.05 1.12 27.85
N SER A 174 2.66 0.56 28.90
CA SER A 174 4.12 0.40 29.00
C SER A 174 4.68 -0.48 27.89
N TYR A 175 3.95 -1.54 27.54
CA TYR A 175 4.37 -2.51 26.53
C TYR A 175 4.42 -1.88 25.13
N ALA A 176 3.46 -1.04 24.78
CA ALA A 176 3.50 -0.24 23.57
C ALA A 176 4.69 0.73 23.55
N THR A 177 4.94 1.43 24.66
CA THR A 177 6.07 2.37 24.78
C THR A 177 7.43 1.68 24.59
N GLU A 178 7.61 0.49 25.15
CA GLU A 178 8.90 -0.21 25.06
C GLU A 178 9.08 -0.99 23.77
N LYS A 179 8.01 -1.55 23.22
CA LYS A 179 8.12 -2.56 22.14
C LYS A 179 7.55 -2.10 20.81
N VAL A 180 6.52 -1.27 20.80
CA VAL A 180 5.78 -0.89 19.57
C VAL A 180 6.19 0.48 19.07
N ILE A 181 6.14 1.50 19.93
CA ILE A 181 6.45 2.89 19.60
C ILE A 181 7.83 3.04 18.93
N PRO A 182 8.91 2.43 19.45
CA PRO A 182 10.23 2.59 18.87
C PRO A 182 10.31 2.13 17.41
N MET A 183 9.55 1.10 17.02
CA MET A 183 9.58 0.56 15.65
C MET A 183 8.60 1.23 14.69
N VAL A 184 7.72 2.13 15.16
CA VAL A 184 6.71 2.79 14.31
C VAL A 184 7.32 3.47 13.07
N PRO A 185 8.42 4.26 13.17
CA PRO A 185 9.02 4.88 12.00
C PRO A 185 9.39 3.83 10.94
N ALA A 186 10.14 2.79 11.32
CA ALA A 186 10.52 1.73 10.39
C ALA A 186 9.29 0.98 9.81
N LEU A 187 8.29 0.67 10.64
CA LEU A 187 7.07 -0.02 10.20
C LEU A 187 6.22 0.80 9.23
N LEU A 188 6.31 2.13 9.27
CA LEU A 188 5.52 3.00 8.41
C LEU A 188 6.23 3.28 7.08
N VAL A 189 7.52 3.63 7.12
CA VAL A 189 8.23 4.12 5.91
C VAL A 189 9.21 3.12 5.28
N LEU A 190 9.72 2.14 6.05
CA LEU A 190 10.81 1.26 5.60
C LEU A 190 10.34 -0.16 5.29
N VAL A 191 9.61 -0.78 6.21
CA VAL A 191 9.20 -2.19 6.13
C VAL A 191 8.21 -2.47 5.00
N PRO A 192 7.11 -1.71 4.81
CA PRO A 192 6.11 -2.04 3.80
C PRO A 192 6.67 -2.05 2.37
N PRO A 193 7.48 -1.06 1.93
CA PRO A 193 8.12 -1.10 0.61
C PRO A 193 9.05 -2.31 0.43
N ILE A 194 9.81 -2.68 1.47
CA ILE A 194 10.71 -3.86 1.43
C ILE A 194 9.91 -5.16 1.30
N LEU A 195 8.85 -5.33 2.10
CA LEU A 195 7.97 -6.49 2.00
C LEU A 195 7.33 -6.57 0.62
N ALA A 196 6.85 -5.46 0.08
CA ALA A 196 6.26 -5.41 -1.26
C ALA A 196 7.25 -5.89 -2.34
N VAL A 197 8.49 -5.41 -2.33
CA VAL A 197 9.49 -5.84 -3.33
C VAL A 197 9.97 -7.28 -3.16
N ILE A 198 10.07 -7.77 -1.92
CA ILE A 198 10.37 -9.19 -1.65
C ILE A 198 9.21 -10.07 -2.13
N GLY A 199 7.97 -9.67 -1.86
CA GLY A 199 6.76 -10.34 -2.34
C GLY A 199 6.71 -10.39 -3.87
N LEU A 200 6.97 -9.26 -4.53
CA LEU A 200 7.07 -9.19 -5.99
C LEU A 200 8.18 -10.11 -6.52
N ARG A 201 9.35 -10.11 -5.87
CA ARG A 201 10.47 -11.00 -6.22
C ARG A 201 10.07 -12.47 -6.15
N LEU A 202 9.38 -12.88 -5.07
CA LEU A 202 8.86 -14.23 -4.92
C LEU A 202 7.85 -14.56 -6.02
N LEU A 203 6.89 -13.67 -6.28
CA LEU A 203 5.91 -13.84 -7.35
C LEU A 203 6.58 -14.04 -8.71
N LEU A 204 7.56 -13.20 -9.06
CA LEU A 204 8.23 -13.27 -10.36
C LEU A 204 9.12 -14.51 -10.50
N PHE A 205 9.96 -14.80 -9.51
CA PHE A 205 10.99 -15.83 -9.62
C PHE A 205 10.59 -17.21 -9.11
N VAL A 206 9.68 -17.28 -8.14
CA VAL A 206 9.11 -18.55 -7.67
C VAL A 206 7.84 -18.83 -8.46
N GLY A 207 6.88 -17.89 -8.50
CA GLY A 207 5.61 -18.09 -9.20
C GLY A 207 5.76 -18.15 -10.72
N VAL A 208 5.87 -16.98 -11.37
CA VAL A 208 5.82 -16.85 -12.84
C VAL A 208 6.89 -17.71 -13.50
N HIS A 209 8.12 -17.71 -12.98
CA HIS A 209 9.21 -18.49 -13.57
C HIS A 209 8.95 -20.01 -13.56
N HIS A 210 8.40 -20.56 -12.48
CA HIS A 210 8.12 -21.99 -12.42
C HIS A 210 6.84 -22.37 -13.17
N VAL A 211 5.83 -21.49 -13.19
CA VAL A 211 4.67 -21.65 -14.07
C VAL A 211 5.12 -21.71 -15.53
N TYR A 212 6.00 -20.81 -15.95
CA TYR A 212 6.55 -20.80 -17.31
C TYR A 212 7.30 -22.10 -17.64
N LYS A 213 8.07 -22.61 -16.67
CA LYS A 213 8.75 -23.90 -16.77
C LYS A 213 7.76 -25.07 -16.92
N VAL A 214 6.68 -25.07 -16.13
CA VAL A 214 5.63 -26.11 -16.19
C VAL A 214 4.93 -26.09 -17.54
N VAL A 215 4.53 -24.91 -18.02
CA VAL A 215 3.84 -24.76 -19.32
C VAL A 215 4.73 -25.26 -20.46
N THR A 216 6.00 -24.85 -20.49
CA THR A 216 6.92 -25.27 -21.56
C THR A 216 7.22 -26.77 -21.51
N TYR A 217 7.38 -27.37 -20.32
CA TYR A 217 7.50 -28.82 -20.21
C TYR A 217 6.23 -29.55 -20.62
N TYR A 218 5.05 -29.04 -20.25
CA TYR A 218 3.78 -29.64 -20.66
C TYR A 218 3.66 -29.68 -22.18
N ILE A 219 3.95 -28.58 -22.88
CA ILE A 219 3.88 -28.51 -24.35
C ILE A 219 4.80 -29.57 -24.98
N GLN A 220 6.02 -29.73 -24.48
CA GLN A 220 6.98 -30.70 -25.00
C GLN A 220 6.58 -32.15 -24.69
N ASP A 221 6.23 -32.44 -23.44
CA ASP A 221 5.85 -33.78 -23.02
C ASP A 221 4.52 -34.22 -23.65
N ALA A 222 3.59 -33.29 -23.90
CA ALA A 222 2.34 -33.56 -24.61
C ALA A 222 2.58 -33.87 -26.09
N ALA A 223 3.49 -33.14 -26.75
CA ALA A 223 3.90 -33.45 -28.12
C ALA A 223 4.59 -34.81 -28.22
N GLY A 224 5.34 -35.20 -27.18
CA GLY A 224 5.94 -36.54 -27.04
C GLY A 224 4.97 -37.63 -26.54
N GLY A 225 3.69 -37.32 -26.32
CA GLY A 225 2.64 -38.26 -25.89
C GLY A 225 2.75 -38.78 -24.45
N LYS A 226 3.61 -38.18 -23.60
CA LYS A 226 3.86 -38.64 -22.22
C LYS A 226 3.81 -37.49 -21.19
N PRO A 227 2.67 -36.80 -21.02
CA PRO A 227 2.54 -35.71 -20.07
C PRO A 227 2.72 -36.19 -18.62
N LYS A 228 3.54 -35.49 -17.85
CA LYS A 228 3.86 -35.80 -16.45
C LYS A 228 3.05 -34.93 -15.48
N TRP A 229 1.73 -35.09 -15.51
CA TRP A 229 0.78 -34.29 -14.73
C TRP A 229 1.12 -34.15 -13.24
N LEU A 230 1.55 -35.24 -12.60
CA LEU A 230 1.91 -35.23 -11.18
C LEU A 230 3.08 -34.28 -10.87
N ASN A 231 4.07 -34.19 -11.76
CA ASN A 231 5.21 -33.27 -11.60
C ASN A 231 4.79 -31.80 -11.77
N TYR A 232 3.86 -31.53 -12.69
CA TYR A 232 3.31 -30.19 -12.89
C TYR A 232 2.50 -29.74 -11.68
N THR A 233 1.59 -30.57 -11.21
CA THR A 233 0.77 -30.31 -10.02
C THR A 233 1.64 -30.09 -8.79
N SER A 234 2.63 -30.96 -8.54
CA SER A 234 3.60 -30.78 -7.44
C SER A 234 4.28 -29.41 -7.50
N THR A 235 4.70 -28.95 -8.69
CA THR A 235 5.35 -27.65 -8.83
C THR A 235 4.38 -26.49 -8.54
N LEU A 236 3.12 -26.58 -8.99
CA LEU A 236 2.10 -25.59 -8.71
C LEU A 236 1.71 -25.55 -7.22
N GLU A 237 1.66 -26.70 -6.56
CA GLU A 237 1.41 -26.79 -5.12
C GLU A 237 2.55 -26.19 -4.29
N ALA A 238 3.80 -26.36 -4.71
CA ALA A 238 4.92 -25.68 -4.08
C ALA A 238 4.78 -24.14 -4.20
N ILE A 239 4.39 -23.65 -5.38
CA ILE A 239 4.16 -22.22 -5.60
C ILE A 239 3.04 -21.72 -4.68
N ALA A 240 1.92 -22.43 -4.63
CA ALA A 240 0.79 -22.08 -3.75
C ALA A 240 1.19 -22.11 -2.27
N GLY A 241 1.91 -23.14 -1.82
CA GLY A 241 2.42 -23.26 -0.45
C GLY A 241 3.36 -22.12 -0.07
N ILE A 242 4.30 -21.75 -0.96
CA ILE A 242 5.20 -20.60 -0.73
C ILE A 242 4.40 -19.30 -0.64
N GLY A 243 3.39 -19.13 -1.50
CA GLY A 243 2.48 -17.98 -1.46
C GLY A 243 1.74 -17.86 -0.13
N ILE A 244 1.19 -18.98 0.37
CA ILE A 244 0.48 -19.02 1.66
C ILE A 244 1.43 -18.74 2.83
N ILE A 245 2.64 -19.31 2.83
CA ILE A 245 3.65 -19.02 3.86
C ILE A 245 4.05 -17.54 3.83
N TRP A 246 4.21 -16.96 2.64
CA TRP A 246 4.47 -15.53 2.49
C TRP A 246 3.32 -14.68 3.04
N SER A 247 2.06 -15.04 2.75
CA SER A 247 0.91 -14.37 3.35
C SER A 247 0.89 -14.48 4.88
N ALA A 248 1.19 -15.66 5.44
CA ALA A 248 1.30 -15.83 6.88
C ALA A 248 2.43 -14.99 7.49
N PHE A 249 3.55 -14.84 6.79
CA PHE A 249 4.63 -13.94 7.20
C PHE A 249 4.19 -12.47 7.23
N ASN A 250 3.36 -12.04 6.26
CA ASN A 250 2.82 -10.67 6.25
C ASN A 250 1.78 -10.43 7.35
N MET A 251 1.12 -11.48 7.88
CA MET A 251 0.18 -11.35 9.00
C MET A 251 0.84 -10.88 10.31
N PHE A 252 2.18 -10.89 10.41
CA PHE A 252 2.88 -10.26 11.53
C PHE A 252 2.89 -8.72 11.45
N PHE A 253 2.70 -8.15 10.27
CA PHE A 253 2.82 -6.72 9.98
C PHE A 253 1.46 -6.05 9.73
N VAL A 254 0.37 -6.67 10.19
CA VAL A 254 -0.97 -6.07 10.10
C VAL A 254 -1.11 -4.94 11.13
N ASP A 255 -2.04 -4.04 10.85
CA ASP A 255 -2.36 -2.89 11.70
C ASP A 255 -3.02 -3.27 13.04
N ASN A 256 -3.64 -4.45 13.11
CA ASN A 256 -4.37 -4.93 14.28
C ASN A 256 -3.92 -6.33 14.72
N ILE A 257 -3.31 -6.40 15.90
CA ILE A 257 -2.95 -7.65 16.58
C ILE A 257 -3.84 -7.81 17.80
N ASP A 258 -4.51 -8.95 17.90
CA ASP A 258 -5.44 -9.28 18.97
C ASP A 258 -5.19 -10.70 19.53
N TYR A 259 -6.06 -11.11 20.44
CA TYR A 259 -6.01 -12.42 21.11
C TYR A 259 -6.21 -13.62 20.16
N ASN A 260 -6.67 -13.40 18.92
CA ASN A 260 -6.90 -14.42 17.91
C ASN A 260 -5.81 -14.49 16.83
N THR A 261 -5.04 -13.42 16.64
CA THR A 261 -4.01 -13.33 15.58
C THR A 261 -3.06 -14.54 15.57
N LYS A 262 -2.67 -15.08 16.73
CA LYS A 262 -1.84 -16.29 16.83
C LYS A 262 -2.43 -17.52 16.13
N TYR A 263 -3.74 -17.71 16.20
CA TYR A 263 -4.40 -18.86 15.57
C TYR A 263 -4.47 -18.67 14.05
N ALA A 264 -4.72 -17.44 13.59
CA ALA A 264 -4.73 -17.11 12.17
C ALA A 264 -3.35 -17.33 11.52
N ILE A 265 -2.29 -16.82 12.17
CA ILE A 265 -0.90 -17.00 11.72
C ILE A 265 -0.54 -18.49 11.73
N GLY A 266 -0.76 -19.17 12.85
CA GLY A 266 -0.43 -20.59 13.01
C GLY A 266 -1.17 -21.47 12.00
N GLY A 267 -2.47 -21.25 11.82
CA GLY A 267 -3.29 -21.97 10.85
C GLY A 267 -2.81 -21.80 9.41
N THR A 268 -2.53 -20.56 9.02
CA THR A 268 -2.05 -20.23 7.67
C THR A 268 -0.68 -20.86 7.41
N LEU A 269 0.24 -20.83 8.39
CA LEU A 269 1.54 -21.51 8.30
C LEU A 269 1.39 -23.02 8.14
N VAL A 270 0.53 -23.67 8.94
CA VAL A 270 0.31 -25.12 8.86
C VAL A 270 -0.25 -25.52 7.49
N ILE A 271 -1.20 -24.76 6.93
CA ILE A 271 -1.70 -24.98 5.56
C ILE A 271 -0.56 -24.84 4.54
N GLY A 272 0.23 -23.78 4.64
CA GLY A 272 1.37 -23.52 3.77
C GLY A 272 2.37 -24.68 3.79
N PHE A 273 2.80 -25.12 4.98
CA PHE A 273 3.72 -26.24 5.14
C PHE A 273 3.14 -27.58 4.66
N ALA A 274 1.84 -27.82 4.86
CA ALA A 274 1.18 -29.02 4.35
C ALA A 274 1.25 -29.09 2.80
N LEU A 275 1.01 -27.98 2.11
CA LEU A 275 1.15 -27.90 0.64
C LEU A 275 2.59 -28.15 0.19
N ILE A 276 3.59 -27.60 0.89
CA ILE A 276 5.00 -27.87 0.60
C ILE A 276 5.34 -29.34 0.79
N ALA A 277 4.87 -29.95 1.89
CA ALA A 277 5.09 -31.37 2.16
C ALA A 277 4.49 -32.23 1.03
N PHE A 278 3.23 -31.97 0.66
CA PHE A 278 2.57 -32.65 -0.45
C PHE A 278 3.33 -32.51 -1.77
N SER A 279 3.79 -31.29 -2.08
CA SER A 279 4.60 -31.03 -3.26
C SER A 279 5.89 -31.87 -3.26
N ILE A 280 6.62 -31.93 -2.15
CA ILE A 280 7.86 -32.69 -2.03
C ILE A 280 7.61 -34.19 -2.25
N PHE A 281 6.60 -34.76 -1.58
CA PHE A 281 6.25 -36.17 -1.75
C PHE A 281 5.84 -36.50 -3.18
N ASP A 282 5.07 -35.63 -3.83
CA ASP A 282 4.68 -35.82 -5.23
C ASP A 282 5.85 -35.71 -6.18
N LYS A 283 6.79 -34.82 -5.91
CA LYS A 283 7.98 -34.70 -6.72
C LYS A 283 8.80 -35.99 -6.69
N ILE A 284 8.89 -36.64 -5.53
CA ILE A 284 9.55 -37.95 -5.38
C ILE A 284 8.78 -39.03 -6.17
N ARG A 285 7.44 -39.10 -5.98
CA ARG A 285 6.58 -40.09 -6.65
C ARG A 285 6.48 -39.90 -8.16
N SER A 286 6.62 -38.67 -8.64
CA SER A 286 6.56 -38.31 -10.07
C SER A 286 7.67 -38.92 -10.92
N ARG A 287 8.72 -39.45 -10.28
CA ARG A 287 9.75 -40.24 -10.96
C ARG A 287 9.21 -41.56 -11.54
N ILE A 288 8.14 -42.08 -10.96
CA ILE A 288 7.53 -43.37 -11.33
C ILE A 288 6.11 -43.16 -11.85
N LEU A 289 5.33 -42.27 -11.23
CA LEU A 289 3.93 -42.02 -11.56
C LEU A 289 3.75 -40.77 -12.42
N THR A 290 2.92 -40.84 -13.46
CA THR A 290 2.64 -39.70 -14.35
C THR A 290 1.39 -38.92 -13.93
N HIS A 291 0.41 -39.57 -13.31
CA HIS A 291 -0.86 -38.97 -12.90
C HIS A 291 -1.09 -39.05 -11.39
N MET A 292 -1.88 -38.11 -10.86
CA MET A 292 -2.31 -38.13 -9.47
C MET A 292 -3.49 -39.09 -9.28
N LEU A 293 -3.46 -39.87 -8.20
CA LEU A 293 -4.56 -40.74 -7.82
C LEU A 293 -5.72 -39.91 -7.25
N LYS A 294 -6.98 -40.29 -7.53
CA LYS A 294 -8.17 -39.58 -7.01
C LYS A 294 -8.16 -39.47 -5.49
N ARG A 295 -7.75 -40.54 -4.79
CA ARG A 295 -7.62 -40.57 -3.33
C ARG A 295 -6.68 -39.48 -2.81
N ASP A 296 -5.57 -39.25 -3.49
CA ASP A 296 -4.55 -38.29 -3.05
C ASP A 296 -5.06 -36.85 -3.21
N VAL A 297 -5.86 -36.57 -4.24
CA VAL A 297 -6.58 -35.29 -4.40
C VAL A 297 -7.50 -35.05 -3.19
N TYR A 298 -8.32 -36.05 -2.84
CA TYR A 298 -9.25 -35.93 -1.71
C TYR A 298 -8.51 -35.70 -0.39
N ILE A 299 -7.46 -36.47 -0.10
CA ILE A 299 -6.66 -36.30 1.13
C ILE A 299 -6.18 -34.86 1.28
N ARG A 300 -5.70 -34.22 0.21
CA ARG A 300 -5.21 -32.83 0.25
C ARG A 300 -6.32 -31.84 0.59
N ILE A 301 -7.42 -31.92 -0.17
CA ILE A 301 -8.57 -31.02 0.02
C ILE A 301 -9.11 -31.17 1.44
N PHE A 302 -9.33 -32.40 1.89
CA PHE A 302 -9.79 -32.66 3.26
C PHE A 302 -8.77 -32.21 4.32
N THR A 303 -7.47 -32.35 4.08
CA THR A 303 -6.44 -31.87 5.02
C THR A 303 -6.51 -30.35 5.18
N ILE A 304 -6.57 -29.60 4.07
CA ILE A 304 -6.64 -28.13 4.10
C ILE A 304 -7.93 -27.68 4.78
N ILE A 305 -9.08 -28.29 4.42
CA ILE A 305 -10.37 -27.99 5.03
C ILE A 305 -10.34 -28.32 6.53
N ALA A 306 -9.78 -29.48 6.92
CA ALA A 306 -9.71 -29.87 8.32
C ALA A 306 -8.87 -28.87 9.13
N ILE A 307 -7.72 -28.43 8.63
CA ILE A 307 -6.91 -27.40 9.30
C ILE A 307 -7.71 -26.10 9.43
N ALA A 308 -8.35 -25.64 8.35
CA ALA A 308 -9.14 -24.41 8.37
C ALA A 308 -10.30 -24.49 9.36
N VAL A 309 -10.99 -25.63 9.45
CA VAL A 309 -12.07 -25.88 10.42
C VAL A 309 -11.53 -25.88 11.84
N VAL A 310 -10.42 -26.57 12.12
CA VAL A 310 -9.81 -26.59 13.46
C VAL A 310 -9.41 -25.18 13.90
N VAL A 311 -8.79 -24.40 13.01
CA VAL A 311 -8.41 -23.02 13.28
C VAL A 311 -9.64 -22.13 13.50
N GLY A 312 -10.67 -22.28 12.67
CA GLY A 312 -11.93 -21.55 12.81
C GLY A 312 -12.65 -21.86 14.12
N ILE A 313 -12.66 -23.12 14.55
CA ILE A 313 -13.19 -23.54 15.85
C ILE A 313 -12.35 -22.92 16.97
N ALA A 314 -11.02 -22.96 16.89
CA ALA A 314 -10.15 -22.38 17.91
C ALA A 314 -10.39 -20.87 18.08
N ILE A 315 -10.50 -20.14 16.96
CA ILE A 315 -10.83 -18.71 16.94
C ILE A 315 -12.23 -18.49 17.54
N SER A 316 -13.24 -19.25 17.12
CA SER A 316 -14.62 -19.11 17.60
C SER A 316 -14.75 -19.38 19.10
N VAL A 317 -14.10 -20.43 19.61
CA VAL A 317 -14.06 -20.74 21.04
C VAL A 317 -13.36 -19.62 21.80
N ASN A 318 -12.22 -19.15 21.32
CA ASN A 318 -11.45 -18.11 21.98
C ASN A 318 -12.19 -16.76 21.97
N THR A 319 -12.88 -16.42 20.89
CA THR A 319 -13.80 -15.26 20.84
C THR A 319 -14.95 -15.42 21.82
N SER A 320 -15.55 -16.61 21.94
CA SER A 320 -16.63 -16.84 22.91
C SER A 320 -16.17 -16.64 24.35
N VAL A 321 -14.94 -17.08 24.68
CA VAL A 321 -14.33 -16.81 25.99
C VAL A 321 -14.02 -15.33 26.16
N ALA A 322 -13.48 -14.68 25.13
CA ALA A 322 -13.16 -13.26 25.15
C ALA A 322 -14.41 -12.39 25.33
N ASP A 323 -15.55 -12.74 24.72
CA ASP A 323 -16.81 -12.02 24.89
C ASP A 323 -17.33 -12.11 26.33
N ALA A 324 -17.20 -13.29 26.96
CA ALA A 324 -17.55 -13.47 28.37
C ALA A 324 -16.60 -12.71 29.32
N LYS A 325 -15.35 -12.50 28.91
CA LYS A 325 -14.27 -11.87 29.70
C LYS A 325 -13.67 -10.66 28.97
N LYS A 326 -14.54 -9.78 28.47
CA LYS A 326 -14.15 -8.72 27.53
C LYS A 326 -13.03 -7.82 28.03
N ILE A 327 -13.07 -7.41 29.30
CA ILE A 327 -12.05 -6.54 29.89
C ILE A 327 -10.69 -7.26 29.97
N GLU A 328 -10.66 -8.54 30.34
CA GLU A 328 -9.41 -9.31 30.47
C GLU A 328 -8.79 -9.64 29.12
N TYR A 329 -9.61 -9.92 28.10
CA TYR A 329 -9.14 -10.35 26.78
C TYR A 329 -8.92 -9.21 25.79
N LEU A 330 -9.79 -8.21 25.73
CA LEU A 330 -9.67 -7.06 24.83
C LEU A 330 -8.98 -5.87 25.49
N GLY A 331 -9.18 -5.68 26.81
CA GLY A 331 -8.64 -4.53 27.54
C GLY A 331 -7.14 -4.31 27.36
N PRO A 332 -6.28 -5.35 27.46
CA PRO A 332 -4.85 -5.18 27.23
C PRO A 332 -4.50 -4.63 25.84
N TYR A 333 -5.15 -5.13 24.78
CA TYR A 333 -4.90 -4.68 23.41
C TYR A 333 -5.43 -3.27 23.18
N THR A 334 -6.62 -2.95 23.72
CA THR A 334 -7.17 -1.59 23.68
C THR A 334 -6.28 -0.60 24.44
N ALA A 335 -5.73 -0.98 25.59
CA ALA A 335 -4.79 -0.15 26.34
C ALA A 335 -3.53 0.16 25.53
N GLN A 336 -2.96 -0.84 24.83
CA GLN A 336 -1.82 -0.61 23.94
C GLN A 336 -2.19 0.33 22.79
N GLN A 337 -3.36 0.14 22.17
CA GLN A 337 -3.82 0.99 21.08
C GLN A 337 -3.99 2.44 21.53
N ILE A 338 -4.57 2.67 22.71
CA ILE A 338 -4.66 4.00 23.32
C ILE A 338 -3.25 4.57 23.54
N GLY A 339 -2.31 3.79 24.06
CA GLY A 339 -0.93 4.21 24.28
C GLY A 339 -0.23 4.67 23.00
N VAL A 340 -0.30 3.88 21.93
CA VAL A 340 0.27 4.25 20.62
C VAL A 340 -0.40 5.50 20.05
N ASN A 341 -1.74 5.58 20.12
CA ASN A 341 -2.46 6.75 19.63
C ASN A 341 -2.12 8.02 20.42
N LYS A 342 -1.96 7.90 21.75
CA LYS A 342 -1.54 9.01 22.62
C LYS A 342 -0.19 9.56 22.21
N TYR A 343 0.76 8.66 21.94
CA TYR A 343 2.08 9.01 21.45
C TYR A 343 2.03 9.67 20.07
N LEU A 344 1.30 9.09 19.11
CA LEU A 344 1.20 9.61 17.74
C LEU A 344 0.50 10.97 17.67
N ALA A 345 -0.47 11.22 18.55
CA ALA A 345 -1.15 12.49 18.66
C ALA A 345 -0.43 13.47 19.60
N GLU A 346 0.76 13.10 20.10
CA GLU A 346 1.58 13.90 21.00
C GLU A 346 0.81 14.41 22.23
N LEU A 347 -0.21 13.65 22.70
CA LEU A 347 -1.05 14.09 23.81
C LEU A 347 -0.27 14.18 25.13
N ASP A 348 0.88 13.52 25.23
CA ASP A 348 1.81 13.66 26.36
C ASP A 348 2.52 15.03 26.37
N GLN A 349 2.50 15.76 25.26
CA GLN A 349 3.01 17.13 25.15
C GLN A 349 1.93 18.19 25.42
N ILE A 350 0.67 17.78 25.59
CA ILE A 350 -0.42 18.69 25.91
C ILE A 350 -0.35 19.04 27.39
N GLU A 351 -0.14 20.32 27.68
CA GLU A 351 -0.25 20.86 29.04
C GLU A 351 -1.72 21.21 29.31
N GLU A 352 -2.38 20.42 30.16
CA GLU A 352 -3.75 20.69 30.59
C GLU A 352 -3.75 21.71 31.74
N HIS A 353 -4.14 22.95 31.44
CA HIS A 353 -4.40 23.96 32.46
C HIS A 353 -5.87 23.88 32.91
N ILE A 354 -6.11 23.30 34.09
CA ILE A 354 -7.44 23.30 34.71
C ILE A 354 -7.64 24.63 35.43
N HIS A 355 -8.44 25.51 34.84
CA HIS A 355 -8.83 26.77 35.47
C HIS A 355 -10.18 26.61 36.16
N ASP A 356 -10.18 26.61 37.50
CA ASP A 356 -11.39 26.72 38.32
C ASP A 356 -11.54 28.18 38.79
N PRO A 357 -12.31 29.03 38.07
CA PRO A 357 -12.43 30.44 38.40
C PRO A 357 -13.22 30.61 39.71
N THR A 358 -12.53 30.56 40.84
CA THR A 358 -13.09 31.02 42.11
C THR A 358 -13.14 32.54 42.11
N ILE A 359 -14.35 33.11 42.05
CA ILE A 359 -14.55 34.56 42.08
C ILE A 359 -14.16 35.07 43.46
N LYS A 360 -12.93 35.57 43.60
CA LYS A 360 -12.45 36.25 44.80
C LYS A 360 -12.58 37.75 44.59
N SER A 361 -13.30 38.42 45.49
CA SER A 361 -13.36 39.89 45.49
C SER A 361 -11.98 40.44 45.82
N ILE A 362 -11.37 41.14 44.85
CA ILE A 362 -10.07 41.82 45.02
C ILE A 362 -10.27 43.32 45.21
N SER A 363 -9.33 43.98 45.89
CA SER A 363 -9.36 45.44 46.02
C SER A 363 -8.91 46.11 44.71
N PRO A 364 -9.41 47.32 44.37
CA PRO A 364 -9.07 47.99 43.12
C PRO A 364 -7.56 48.18 42.89
N ASN A 365 -6.79 48.36 43.97
CA ASN A 365 -5.34 48.57 43.91
C ASN A 365 -4.55 47.29 43.58
N GLN A 366 -5.20 46.13 43.59
CA GLN A 366 -4.58 44.82 43.31
C GLN A 366 -4.94 44.29 41.92
N ILE A 367 -5.78 44.99 41.16
CA ILE A 367 -6.25 44.55 39.83
C ILE A 367 -5.08 44.33 38.87
N ASP A 368 -4.17 45.30 38.75
CA ASP A 368 -3.05 45.19 37.80
C ASP A 368 -2.13 44.01 38.09
N GLN A 369 -1.90 43.73 39.39
CA GLN A 369 -1.09 42.60 39.80
C GLN A 369 -1.84 41.28 39.57
N TYR A 370 -3.13 41.23 39.92
CA TYR A 370 -3.99 40.07 39.69
C TYR A 370 -4.11 39.72 38.21
N MET A 371 -4.19 40.71 37.32
CA MET A 371 -4.20 40.47 35.87
C MET A 371 -2.89 39.90 35.36
N LYS A 372 -1.75 40.38 35.85
CA LYS A 372 -0.43 39.84 35.49
C LYS A 372 -0.21 38.42 36.03
N ASP A 373 -0.65 38.17 37.26
CA ASP A 373 -0.48 36.89 37.92
C ASP A 373 -1.39 35.79 37.33
N ASN A 374 -2.43 36.16 36.58
CA ASN A 374 -3.36 35.26 35.91
C ASN A 374 -3.39 35.52 34.39
N ALA A 375 -2.33 36.09 33.81
CA ALA A 375 -2.28 36.45 32.40
C ALA A 375 -2.39 35.22 31.48
N ASP A 376 -1.78 34.10 31.90
CA ASP A 376 -1.93 32.78 31.29
C ASP A 376 -3.38 32.36 31.14
N VAL A 377 -4.25 32.77 32.05
CA VAL A 377 -5.69 32.49 32.01
C VAL A 377 -6.44 33.58 31.25
N LEU A 378 -6.17 34.85 31.58
CA LEU A 378 -6.93 36.00 31.06
C LEU A 378 -6.65 36.29 29.58
N ASP A 379 -5.48 35.90 29.07
CA ASP A 379 -5.14 36.05 27.65
C ASP A 379 -5.87 35.02 26.76
N VAL A 380 -6.24 33.86 27.32
CA VAL A 380 -6.98 32.78 26.63
C VAL A 380 -8.44 32.66 27.05
N ILE A 381 -8.87 33.24 28.18
CA ILE A 381 -10.28 33.29 28.57
C ILE A 381 -11.03 34.12 27.52
N ARG A 382 -11.84 33.41 26.75
CA ARG A 382 -12.96 33.95 26.02
C ARG A 382 -14.00 34.38 27.06
N VAL A 383 -14.13 35.67 27.35
CA VAL A 383 -15.28 36.19 28.13
C VAL A 383 -16.52 36.02 27.26
N TRP A 384 -17.10 34.83 27.35
CA TRP A 384 -18.26 34.43 26.59
C TRP A 384 -19.50 34.66 27.44
N ASP A 385 -20.25 35.71 27.13
CA ASP A 385 -21.60 35.87 27.66
C ASP A 385 -22.59 35.53 26.56
N TRP A 386 -22.97 34.25 26.52
CA TRP A 386 -23.93 33.71 25.56
C TRP A 386 -25.23 34.53 25.55
N GLN A 387 -25.73 34.91 26.73
CA GLN A 387 -26.98 35.67 26.84
C GLN A 387 -26.84 37.11 26.32
N ALA A 388 -25.75 37.81 26.66
CA ALA A 388 -25.50 39.16 26.17
C ALA A 388 -25.25 39.20 24.66
N ALA A 389 -24.53 38.20 24.12
CA ALA A 389 -24.30 38.05 22.69
C ALA A 389 -25.62 37.87 21.93
N PHE A 390 -26.46 36.95 22.36
CA PHE A 390 -27.81 36.78 21.79
C PHE A 390 -28.68 38.02 21.95
N ALA A 391 -28.58 38.74 23.06
CA ALA A 391 -29.35 39.96 23.29
C ALA A 391 -28.98 41.09 22.32
N LYS A 392 -27.72 41.22 21.88
CA LYS A 392 -27.33 42.17 20.82
C LYS A 392 -27.60 41.65 19.41
N LEU A 393 -27.44 40.36 19.15
CA LEU A 393 -27.58 39.79 17.80
C LEU A 393 -29.04 39.62 17.37
N LYS A 394 -29.95 39.26 18.30
CA LYS A 394 -31.39 39.04 18.00
C LYS A 394 -32.11 40.25 17.38
N PRO A 395 -31.87 41.49 17.82
CA PRO A 395 -32.45 42.66 17.16
C PRO A 395 -32.06 42.79 15.68
N GLU A 396 -30.86 42.35 15.28
CA GLU A 396 -30.31 42.56 13.93
C GLU A 396 -30.89 41.62 12.86
N ILE A 397 -31.37 40.44 13.24
CA ILE A 397 -32.16 39.59 12.33
C ILE A 397 -33.60 40.10 12.14
N GLY A 398 -34.02 41.10 12.92
CA GLY A 398 -35.38 41.64 12.91
C GLY A 398 -36.44 40.64 13.39
N LEU A 399 -37.71 40.97 13.19
CA LEU A 399 -38.86 40.12 13.56
C LEU A 399 -39.15 39.04 12.50
N ILE A 400 -38.13 38.32 12.02
CA ILE A 400 -38.33 37.22 11.07
C ILE A 400 -38.73 35.97 11.86
N PRO A 401 -40.00 35.52 11.81
CA PRO A 401 -40.53 34.53 12.75
C PRO A 401 -40.04 33.10 12.50
N TYR A 402 -39.35 32.87 11.37
CA TYR A 402 -38.85 31.57 10.93
C TYR A 402 -37.32 31.51 10.89
N VAL A 403 -36.60 32.43 11.54
CA VAL A 403 -35.14 32.42 11.68
C VAL A 403 -34.76 32.54 13.15
N ASN A 404 -33.82 31.73 13.60
CA ASN A 404 -33.20 31.85 14.91
C ASN A 404 -31.69 31.68 14.77
N PHE A 405 -30.93 32.06 15.80
CA PHE A 405 -29.54 31.61 15.86
C PHE A 405 -29.45 30.28 16.59
N GLU A 406 -28.63 29.36 16.08
CA GLU A 406 -28.33 28.09 16.76
C GLU A 406 -27.16 28.24 17.70
N ASP A 407 -26.08 28.80 17.17
CA ASP A 407 -24.82 28.96 17.89
C ASP A 407 -24.21 30.31 17.61
N ASN A 408 -23.53 30.86 18.60
CA ASN A 408 -22.81 32.11 18.50
C ASN A 408 -21.35 31.89 18.88
N ASP A 409 -20.47 32.69 18.32
CA ASP A 409 -19.05 32.72 18.67
C ASP A 409 -18.49 34.15 18.61
N ILE A 410 -17.25 34.34 19.05
CA ILE A 410 -16.46 35.55 18.89
C ILE A 410 -15.33 35.28 17.90
N LEU A 411 -15.30 36.05 16.81
CA LEU A 411 -14.21 36.07 15.86
C LEU A 411 -13.31 37.28 16.15
N ARG A 412 -12.00 37.05 16.28
CA ARG A 412 -10.99 38.12 16.30
C ARG A 412 -10.34 38.19 14.93
N PHE A 413 -10.47 39.34 14.28
CA PHE A 413 -9.83 39.60 12.99
C PHE A 413 -9.30 41.03 12.98
N ASP A 414 -8.03 41.21 12.63
CA ASP A 414 -7.36 42.52 12.55
C ASP A 414 -7.53 43.39 13.82
N ASN A 415 -7.25 42.79 14.99
CA ASN A 415 -7.38 43.43 16.30
C ASN A 415 -8.78 43.95 16.66
N LYS A 416 -9.80 43.56 15.89
CA LYS A 416 -11.22 43.80 16.18
C LYS A 416 -11.91 42.52 16.61
N LEU A 417 -12.83 42.67 17.56
CA LEU A 417 -13.71 41.60 18.03
C LEU A 417 -15.01 41.69 17.25
N TYR A 418 -15.49 40.54 16.78
CA TYR A 418 -16.78 40.42 16.15
C TYR A 418 -17.59 39.33 16.85
N TRP A 419 -18.85 39.64 17.18
CA TRP A 419 -19.82 38.64 17.60
C TRP A 419 -20.43 38.03 16.35
N THR A 420 -20.26 36.73 16.21
CA THR A 420 -20.75 35.97 15.06
C THR A 420 -21.83 35.00 15.54
N ALA A 421 -22.87 34.77 14.74
CA ALA A 421 -23.86 33.76 15.05
C ALA A 421 -24.37 33.07 13.79
N SER A 422 -24.42 31.74 13.87
CA SER A 422 -25.02 30.89 12.85
C SER A 422 -26.54 31.02 12.90
N MET A 423 -27.15 31.27 11.75
CA MET A 423 -28.61 31.35 11.62
C MET A 423 -29.17 30.03 11.09
N ALA A 424 -30.29 29.58 11.64
CA ALA A 424 -31.03 28.43 11.14
C ALA A 424 -32.53 28.73 11.03
N PRO A 425 -33.23 28.03 10.10
CA PRO A 425 -34.67 28.14 9.98
C PRO A 425 -35.38 27.51 11.18
N ILE A 426 -36.43 28.17 11.70
CA ILE A 426 -37.39 27.55 12.60
C ILE A 426 -38.48 26.92 11.75
N LEU A 427 -38.52 25.58 11.72
CA LEU A 427 -39.60 24.85 11.06
C LEU A 427 -40.87 24.84 11.93
N PRO A 428 -42.07 24.98 11.34
CA PRO A 428 -43.34 24.80 12.06
C PRO A 428 -43.44 23.40 12.69
N SER A 429 -44.05 23.28 13.87
CA SER A 429 -44.26 21.99 14.54
C SER A 429 -45.14 20.99 13.77
N SER A 430 -45.78 21.43 12.68
CA SER A 430 -46.51 20.59 11.75
C SER A 430 -45.64 19.86 10.71
N VAL A 431 -44.35 20.20 10.60
CA VAL A 431 -43.42 19.53 9.67
C VAL A 431 -43.00 18.18 10.25
N SER A 432 -43.25 17.09 9.52
CA SER A 432 -42.79 15.76 9.91
C SER A 432 -41.27 15.61 9.72
N LEU A 433 -40.64 14.79 10.56
CA LEU A 433 -39.19 14.51 10.52
C LEU A 433 -38.69 14.07 9.14
N GLU A 434 -39.47 13.26 8.41
CA GLU A 434 -39.17 12.81 7.05
C GLU A 434 -39.10 13.96 6.01
N ASN A 435 -39.75 15.09 6.30
CA ASN A 435 -39.82 16.26 5.41
C ASN A 435 -38.90 17.40 5.87
N GLN A 436 -38.14 17.22 6.94
CA GLN A 436 -37.27 18.25 7.52
C GLN A 436 -36.22 18.73 6.51
N TRP A 437 -35.50 17.79 5.88
CA TRP A 437 -34.47 18.10 4.90
C TRP A 437 -35.03 18.90 3.71
N TYR A 438 -36.17 18.48 3.17
CA TYR A 438 -36.82 19.18 2.05
C TYR A 438 -37.19 20.61 2.43
N ASN A 439 -37.73 20.83 3.64
CA ASN A 439 -38.11 22.18 4.07
C ASN A 439 -36.89 23.07 4.31
N GLU A 440 -35.84 22.58 4.97
CA GLU A 440 -34.60 23.33 5.22
C GLU A 440 -33.88 23.70 3.91
N HIS A 441 -33.85 22.79 2.94
CA HIS A 441 -33.01 22.92 1.74
C HIS A 441 -33.74 23.40 0.49
N LEU A 442 -35.08 23.41 0.48
CA LEU A 442 -35.87 23.79 -0.70
C LEU A 442 -37.01 24.79 -0.42
N VAL A 443 -37.44 24.98 0.84
CA VAL A 443 -38.55 25.88 1.19
C VAL A 443 -38.04 27.12 1.95
N TYR A 444 -37.22 26.90 2.99
CA TYR A 444 -36.62 27.96 3.80
C TYR A 444 -35.23 28.39 3.29
N THR A 445 -34.99 28.28 1.98
CA THR A 445 -33.69 28.61 1.34
C THR A 445 -33.32 30.08 1.37
N HIS A 446 -34.28 30.94 1.75
CA HIS A 446 -34.09 32.38 1.92
C HIS A 446 -33.57 32.75 3.31
N VAL A 447 -33.50 31.77 4.23
CA VAL A 447 -32.72 31.93 5.45
C VAL A 447 -31.24 31.89 5.05
N PRO A 448 -30.48 32.96 5.27
CA PRO A 448 -29.07 32.97 4.90
C PRO A 448 -28.33 31.85 5.65
N ASN A 449 -27.74 30.90 4.89
CA ASN A 449 -26.89 29.81 5.40
C ASN A 449 -25.52 30.32 5.89
N GLY A 450 -25.50 31.48 6.52
CA GLY A 450 -24.31 32.22 6.87
C GLY A 450 -24.31 32.66 8.32
N PHE A 451 -23.18 33.24 8.70
CA PHE A 451 -23.03 33.85 10.00
C PHE A 451 -23.45 35.32 9.94
N LEU A 452 -24.24 35.77 10.91
CA LEU A 452 -24.39 37.20 11.18
C LEU A 452 -23.21 37.63 12.03
N THR A 453 -22.44 38.60 11.55
CA THR A 453 -21.24 39.08 12.25
C THR A 453 -21.37 40.58 12.52
N LEU A 454 -21.27 40.96 13.80
CA LEU A 454 -21.33 42.35 14.26
C LEU A 454 -20.03 42.69 14.98
N GLU A 455 -19.53 43.92 14.85
CA GLU A 455 -18.43 44.40 15.67
C GLU A 455 -18.88 44.45 17.15
N ALA A 456 -18.09 43.83 18.03
CA ALA A 456 -18.43 43.54 19.43
C ALA A 456 -18.50 44.77 20.33
#